data_AF-A0A1C5RFG2-F1
#
_entry.id   AF-A0A1C5RFG2-F1
#
_cell.length_a   1.000
_cell.length_b   1.000
_cell.length_c   1.000
_cell.angle_alpha   90.00
_cell.angle_beta   90.00
_cell.angle_gamma   90.00
#
_symmetry.space_group_name_H-M   'P 1'
#
loop_
_entity.id
_entity.type
_entity.pdbx_description
1 polymer ?
#
loop_
_entity_poly.entity_id
_entity_poly.type
_entity_poly.pdbx_seq_one_letter_code
_entity_poly.pdbx_strand_id
1 'polypeptide(L)'
;MLELSELVKALEEEFGVSAAAMAAPAAGGAAAPAAEEKTEFDVVLASFDAAAKIKVIKAVREITGQGLAEAKATVEGAPKALKEGVSKDEAEELKKKLEEAGAKVELK
;
A
#
# COMPACT_ATOMS: atom_id res chain seq x y z
N MET A 1 -0.69 -3.91 -21.87
CA MET A 1 0.40 -3.88 -20.87
C MET A 1 1.23 -2.59 -20.96
N LEU A 2 0.58 -1.41 -20.92
CA LEU A 2 1.28 -0.11 -20.89
C LEU A 2 0.60 0.93 -19.98
N GLU A 3 -0.67 0.73 -19.60
CA GLU A 3 -1.44 1.72 -18.82
C GLU A 3 -1.17 1.70 -17.30
N LEU A 4 -0.53 0.64 -16.79
CA LEU A 4 -0.22 0.53 -15.35
C LEU A 4 0.94 1.45 -14.94
N SER A 5 1.90 1.67 -15.84
CA SER A 5 3.08 2.51 -15.59
C SER A 5 2.77 4.00 -15.66
N GLU A 6 1.75 4.38 -16.44
CA GLU A 6 1.26 5.76 -16.55
C GLU A 6 0.41 6.14 -15.33
N LEU A 7 -0.41 5.21 -14.83
CA LEU A 7 -1.21 5.44 -13.62
C LEU A 7 -0.34 5.52 -12.35
N VAL A 8 0.74 4.73 -12.27
CA VAL A 8 1.75 4.86 -11.19
C VAL A 8 2.48 6.20 -11.29
N LYS A 9 2.87 6.64 -12.50
CA LYS A 9 3.51 7.95 -12.71
C LYS A 9 2.61 9.12 -12.32
N ALA A 10 1.32 9.07 -12.68
CA ALA A 10 0.36 10.11 -12.31
C ALA A 10 0.16 10.17 -10.78
N LEU A 11 0.18 9.02 -10.10
CA LEU A 11 0.13 8.95 -8.64
C LEU A 11 1.44 9.41 -7.96
N GLU A 12 2.60 9.19 -8.57
CA GLU A 12 3.88 9.75 -8.11
C GLU A 12 3.90 11.28 -8.19
N GLU A 13 3.27 11.87 -9.21
CA GLU A 13 3.14 13.33 -9.38
C GLU A 13 2.11 13.95 -8.41
N GLU A 14 0.97 13.29 -8.15
CA GLU A 14 -0.11 13.84 -7.30
C GLU A 14 0.20 13.71 -5.78
N PHE A 15 0.90 12.64 -5.37
CA PHE A 15 1.26 12.39 -3.96
C PHE A 15 2.73 12.65 -3.62
N GLY A 16 3.53 13.14 -4.57
CA GLY A 16 4.91 13.59 -4.31
C GLY A 16 5.87 12.50 -3.83
N VAL A 17 5.56 11.22 -4.07
CA VAL A 17 6.47 10.11 -3.74
C VAL A 17 7.45 9.94 -4.89
N SER A 18 8.37 10.89 -5.00
CA SER A 18 9.60 10.71 -5.77
C SER A 18 10.76 10.51 -4.79
N ALA A 19 11.60 9.51 -5.06
CA ALA A 19 12.83 9.23 -4.32
C ALA A 19 13.83 10.42 -4.29
N ALA A 20 13.51 11.55 -4.91
CA ALA A 20 14.31 12.77 -4.96
C ALA A 20 13.97 13.82 -3.89
N ALA A 21 12.91 13.65 -3.08
CA ALA A 21 12.47 14.69 -2.14
C ALA A 21 13.21 14.73 -0.78
N MET A 22 14.28 13.94 -0.58
CA MET A 22 15.11 13.99 0.63
C MET A 22 16.54 14.48 0.32
N ALA A 23 16.67 15.63 -0.32
CA ALA A 23 17.90 16.43 -0.34
C ALA A 23 17.48 17.91 -0.52
N ALA A 24 17.73 18.87 0.36
CA ALA A 24 18.45 19.00 1.63
C ALA A 24 17.82 20.21 2.39
N PRO A 25 18.26 20.55 3.62
CA PRO A 25 19.33 21.55 3.69
C PRO A 25 20.40 21.26 4.74
N ALA A 26 21.54 21.88 4.49
CA ALA A 26 22.72 21.88 5.32
C ALA A 26 22.54 22.61 6.67
N ALA A 27 23.49 22.30 7.55
CA ALA A 27 23.98 23.08 8.70
C ALA A 27 23.25 22.93 10.05
N GLY A 28 24.08 22.65 11.07
CA GLY A 28 23.75 22.88 12.48
C GLY A 28 23.57 21.59 13.27
N GLY A 29 24.58 21.21 14.05
CA GLY A 29 24.48 20.09 14.97
C GLY A 29 23.45 20.35 16.06
N ALA A 30 22.55 19.39 16.27
CA ALA A 30 21.93 19.05 17.53
C ALA A 30 21.14 17.75 17.29
N ALA A 31 21.41 16.74 18.13
CA ALA A 31 20.68 15.48 18.29
C ALA A 31 19.89 14.99 17.08
N ALA A 32 20.43 13.99 16.39
CA ALA A 32 19.63 13.12 15.54
C ALA A 32 18.37 12.71 16.34
N PRO A 33 17.15 13.10 15.91
CA PRO A 33 15.99 12.41 16.44
C PRO A 33 16.20 10.95 16.03
N ALA A 34 16.07 10.07 17.01
CA ALA A 34 16.15 8.64 16.83
C ALA A 34 15.45 8.29 15.51
N ALA A 35 16.16 7.57 14.65
CA ALA A 35 15.49 6.78 13.64
C ALA A 35 14.50 5.92 14.43
N GLU A 36 13.22 6.32 14.44
CA GLU A 36 12.14 5.44 14.85
C GLU A 36 12.33 4.20 13.99
N GLU A 37 12.77 3.10 14.62
CA GLU A 37 12.71 1.79 13.99
C GLU A 37 11.28 1.65 13.51
N LYS A 38 11.07 1.73 12.19
CA LYS A 38 9.74 1.62 11.60
C LYS A 38 9.28 0.17 11.83
N THR A 39 8.73 -0.11 13.00
CA THR A 39 8.18 -1.42 13.40
C THR A 39 6.80 -1.66 12.80
N GLU A 40 6.30 -0.66 12.06
CA GLU A 40 4.94 -0.50 11.60
C GLU A 40 4.94 -0.27 10.08
N PHE A 41 4.25 -1.13 9.35
CA PHE A 41 4.16 -1.15 7.90
C PHE A 41 2.71 -0.94 7.47
N ASP A 42 2.51 -0.20 6.40
CA ASP A 42 1.19 -0.01 5.83
C ASP A 42 1.00 -0.94 4.64
N VAL A 43 -0.05 -1.75 4.69
CA VAL A 43 -0.46 -2.67 3.64
C VAL A 43 -1.37 -1.93 2.67
N VAL A 44 -0.83 -1.52 1.52
CA VAL A 44 -1.55 -0.78 0.49
C VAL A 44 -1.92 -1.71 -0.67
N LEU A 45 -3.21 -1.80 -0.99
CA LEU A 45 -3.66 -2.42 -2.24
C LEU A 45 -3.32 -1.47 -3.38
N ALA A 46 -2.26 -1.74 -4.13
CA ALA A 46 -1.82 -0.91 -5.24
C ALA A 46 -2.67 -1.13 -6.49
N SER A 47 -2.94 -2.40 -6.81
CA SER A 47 -3.77 -2.79 -7.96
C SER A 47 -4.30 -4.21 -7.79
N PHE A 48 -5.21 -4.65 -8.65
CA PHE A 48 -5.69 -6.04 -8.65
C PHE A 48 -6.04 -6.51 -10.06
N ASP A 49 -5.99 -7.82 -10.28
CA ASP A 49 -6.46 -8.43 -11.52
C ASP A 49 -8.00 -8.39 -11.57
N ALA A 50 -8.55 -7.81 -12.63
CA ALA A 50 -9.99 -7.74 -12.86
C ALA A 50 -10.65 -9.14 -12.88
N ALA A 51 -9.97 -10.16 -13.42
CA ALA A 51 -10.43 -11.55 -13.41
C ALA A 51 -10.44 -12.15 -12.00
N ALA A 52 -9.60 -11.62 -11.11
CA ALA A 52 -9.50 -12.03 -9.71
C ALA A 52 -10.29 -11.12 -8.75
N LYS A 53 -11.00 -10.10 -9.25
CA LYS A 53 -11.72 -9.09 -8.44
C LYS A 53 -12.54 -9.71 -7.30
N ILE A 54 -13.31 -10.76 -7.58
CA ILE A 54 -14.13 -11.42 -6.53
C ILE A 54 -13.27 -12.09 -5.46
N LYS A 55 -12.13 -12.69 -5.83
CA LYS A 55 -11.20 -13.31 -4.88
C LYS A 55 -10.54 -12.24 -4.01
N VAL A 56 -10.10 -11.14 -4.61
CA VAL A 56 -9.51 -10.00 -3.88
C VAL A 56 -10.52 -9.38 -2.92
N ILE A 57 -11.78 -9.17 -3.33
CA ILE A 57 -12.83 -8.67 -2.43
C ILE A 57 -13.03 -9.61 -1.23
N LYS A 58 -12.99 -10.94 -1.43
CA LYS A 58 -13.08 -11.89 -0.32
C LYS A 58 -11.90 -11.77 0.62
N ALA A 59 -10.67 -11.72 0.09
CA ALA A 59 -9.47 -11.54 0.90
C ALA A 59 -9.50 -10.22 1.70
N VAL A 60 -9.89 -9.10 1.07
CA VAL A 60 -10.05 -7.81 1.76
C VAL A 60 -11.08 -7.90 2.88
N ARG A 61 -12.21 -8.59 2.67
CA ARG A 61 -13.22 -8.80 3.72
C ARG A 61 -12.69 -9.63 4.89
N GLU A 62 -11.91 -10.68 4.61
CA GLU A 62 -11.29 -11.52 5.64
C GLU A 62 -10.24 -10.75 6.45
N ILE A 63 -9.50 -9.86 5.80
CA ILE A 63 -8.42 -9.07 6.44
C ILE A 63 -8.98 -7.89 7.25
N THR A 64 -9.96 -7.17 6.71
CA THR A 64 -10.45 -5.91 7.28
C THR A 64 -11.78 -6.05 8.03
N GLY A 65 -12.49 -7.17 7.86
CA GLY A 65 -13.83 -7.37 8.41
C GLY A 65 -14.93 -6.53 7.75
N GLN A 66 -14.63 -5.82 6.66
CA GLN A 66 -15.56 -4.92 5.97
C GLN A 66 -16.78 -5.65 5.37
N GLY A 67 -17.88 -4.91 5.24
CA GLY A 67 -19.07 -5.37 4.52
C GLY A 67 -18.81 -5.58 3.02
N LEU A 68 -19.68 -6.32 2.32
CA LEU A 68 -19.50 -6.57 0.87
C LEU A 68 -19.44 -5.28 0.04
N ALA A 69 -20.25 -4.28 0.39
CA ALA A 69 -20.27 -2.99 -0.28
C ALA A 69 -18.99 -2.19 -0.03
N GLU A 70 -18.53 -2.15 1.22
CA GLU A 70 -17.32 -1.44 1.63
C GLU A 70 -16.07 -2.08 1.02
N ALA A 71 -15.93 -3.40 1.08
CA ALA A 71 -14.80 -4.11 0.50
C ALA A 71 -14.75 -3.97 -1.03
N LYS A 72 -15.91 -3.96 -1.70
CA LYS A 72 -15.97 -3.67 -3.14
C LYS A 72 -15.47 -2.25 -3.43
N ALA A 73 -15.92 -1.26 -2.67
CA ALA A 73 -15.47 0.12 -2.82
C ALA A 73 -13.96 0.27 -2.51
N THR A 74 -13.44 -0.48 -1.53
CA THR A 74 -12.01 -0.50 -1.19
C THR A 74 -11.16 -1.10 -2.31
N VAL A 75 -11.58 -2.22 -2.89
CA VAL A 75 -10.87 -2.86 -4.01
C VAL A 75 -10.96 -2.02 -5.27
N GLU A 76 -12.15 -1.52 -5.63
CA GLU A 76 -12.35 -0.68 -6.81
C GLU A 76 -11.72 0.72 -6.70
N GLY A 77 -11.44 1.17 -5.47
CA GLY A 77 -10.75 2.42 -5.17
C GLY A 77 -9.23 2.31 -5.06
N ALA A 78 -8.63 1.21 -5.52
CA ALA A 78 -7.17 1.08 -5.55
C ALA A 78 -6.53 2.20 -6.42
N PRO A 79 -5.39 2.79 -6.00
CA PRO A 79 -4.59 2.39 -4.84
C PRO A 79 -5.16 2.89 -3.49
N LYS A 80 -5.26 1.99 -2.51
CA LYS A 80 -5.82 2.30 -1.18
C LYS A 80 -5.20 1.47 -0.05
N ALA A 81 -4.97 2.09 1.11
CA ALA A 81 -4.53 1.40 2.31
C ALA A 81 -5.60 0.43 2.82
N LEU A 82 -5.22 -0.82 3.08
CA LEU A 82 -6.06 -1.85 3.67
C LEU A 82 -5.87 -1.94 5.19
N LYS A 83 -4.63 -1.78 5.64
CA LYS A 83 -4.26 -1.81 7.05
C LYS A 83 -3.00 -0.98 7.25
N GLU A 84 -3.00 -0.14 8.26
CA GLU A 84 -1.90 0.76 8.58
C GLU A 84 -1.29 0.33 9.92
N GLY A 85 0.01 0.58 10.09
CA GLY A 85 0.69 0.34 11.36
C GLY A 85 0.82 -1.13 11.78
N VAL A 86 0.90 -2.07 10.83
CA VAL A 86 1.04 -3.50 11.17
C VAL A 86 2.48 -3.94 11.30
N SER A 87 2.73 -4.96 12.12
CA SER A 87 4.07 -5.55 12.23
C SER A 87 4.55 -6.10 10.88
N LYS A 88 5.87 -6.20 10.70
CA LYS A 88 6.46 -6.73 9.46
C LYS A 88 5.93 -8.12 9.09
N ASP A 89 5.81 -9.00 10.07
CA ASP A 89 5.32 -10.37 9.86
C ASP A 89 3.86 -10.36 9.39
N GLU A 90 3.03 -9.54 10.00
CA GLU A 90 1.63 -9.37 9.60
C GLU A 90 1.52 -8.73 8.20
N ALA A 91 2.33 -7.71 7.92
CA ALA A 91 2.38 -7.04 6.62
C ALA A 91 2.73 -8.02 5.49
N GLU A 92 3.74 -8.88 5.70
CA GLU A 92 4.13 -9.89 4.72
C GLU A 92 3.08 -11.00 4.57
N GLU A 93 2.41 -11.41 5.65
CA GLU A 93 1.32 -12.39 5.59
C GLU A 93 0.13 -11.86 4.80
N LEU A 94 -0.27 -10.61 5.07
CA LEU A 94 -1.36 -9.93 4.37
C LEU A 94 -1.03 -9.72 2.89
N LYS A 95 0.20 -9.30 2.59
CA LYS A 95 0.70 -9.19 1.21
C LYS A 95 0.59 -10.52 0.47
N LYS A 96 1.08 -11.62 1.06
CA LYS A 96 1.00 -12.95 0.42
C LYS A 96 -0.45 -13.38 0.15
N LYS A 97 -1.33 -13.26 1.15
CA LYS A 97 -2.76 -13.62 1.00
C LYS A 97 -3.44 -12.84 -0.12
N LEU A 98 -3.14 -11.54 -0.23
CA LEU A 98 -3.70 -10.69 -1.27
C LEU A 98 -3.10 -11.00 -2.65
N GLU A 99 -1.79 -11.22 -2.73
CA GLU A 99 -1.11 -11.61 -3.98
C GLU A 99 -1.61 -12.96 -4.53
N GLU A 100 -1.81 -13.96 -3.67
CA GLU A 100 -2.44 -15.24 -4.03
C GLU A 100 -3.88 -15.06 -4.51
N ALA A 101 -4.60 -14.07 -3.97
CA ALA A 101 -5.94 -13.71 -4.42
C ALA A 101 -5.95 -12.91 -5.74
N GLY A 102 -4.79 -12.52 -6.29
CA GLY A 102 -4.65 -11.75 -7.52
C GLY A 102 -4.60 -10.23 -7.32
N ALA A 103 -4.32 -9.76 -6.12
CA ALA A 103 -4.00 -8.36 -5.84
C ALA A 103 -2.49 -8.10 -5.94
N LYS A 104 -2.10 -6.82 -6.04
CA LYS A 104 -0.73 -6.35 -5.93
C LYS A 104 -0.67 -5.42 -4.72
N VAL A 105 0.20 -5.74 -3.78
CA VAL A 105 0.29 -5.04 -2.50
C VAL A 105 1.67 -4.39 -2.35
N GLU A 106 1.65 -3.13 -1.94
CA GLU A 106 2.84 -2.38 -1.54
C GLU A 106 2.86 -2.26 -0.02
N LEU A 107 4.02 -2.54 0.58
CA LEU A 107 4.27 -2.32 2.00
C LEU A 107 5.02 -1.00 2.12
N LYS A 108 4.44 -0.02 2.82
CA LYS A 108 5.04 1.29 3.07
C LYS A 108 5.59 1.41 4.47
#